data_AF-A0A7C9CVX3-F1
#
_entry.id   AF-A0A7C9CVX3-F1
#
_cell.length_a   1.000
_cell.length_b   1.000
_cell.length_c   1.000
_cell.angle_alpha   90.00
_cell.angle_beta   90.00
_cell.angle_gamma   90.00
#
_symmetry.space_group_name_H-M   'P 1'
#
loop_
_entity.id
_entity.type
_entity.pdbx_description
1 polymer ?
#
loop_
_entity_poly.entity_id
_entity_poly.type
_entity_poly.pdbx_seq_one_letter_code
_entity_poly.pdbx_strand_id
1 'polypeptide(L)'
;DNKRSTCTFCALQPESIDHVLLSCTYSQQIWRSFASEMGQSLIFPASFKQHYESRMGLAWKNGLRKKLWASTFFAVAWTIWLTRNEILFQNQIFNHMAICQSIKRKIAFWTKAWDVGLPCTEDEFARNFANISEVLQ
;
A
#
# COMPACT_ATOMS: atom_id res chain seq x y z
N ASP A 1 16.85 19.55 22.46
CA ASP A 1 17.26 18.19 22.07
C ASP A 1 16.26 17.53 21.12
N ASN A 2 16.51 17.59 19.82
CA ASN A 2 15.69 16.92 18.81
C ASN A 2 16.12 15.44 18.70
N LYS A 3 15.75 14.62 19.69
CA LYS A 3 15.82 13.15 19.53
C LYS A 3 14.83 12.79 18.43
N ARG A 4 15.31 12.63 17.19
CA ARG A 4 14.53 11.91 16.17
C ARG A 4 14.24 10.54 16.76
N SER A 5 12.97 10.27 17.05
CA SER A 5 12.52 8.95 17.46
C SER A 5 13.00 7.93 16.43
N THR A 6 13.49 6.78 16.89
CA THR A 6 13.79 5.66 15.99
C THR A 6 12.49 5.15 15.37
N CYS A 7 12.57 4.66 14.15
CA CYS A 7 11.42 4.14 13.42
C CYS A 7 10.69 3.05 14.23
N THR A 8 9.38 3.22 14.37
CA THR A 8 8.51 2.31 15.13
C THR A 8 8.58 0.86 14.64
N PHE A 9 8.81 0.64 13.34
CA PHE A 9 8.82 -0.70 12.76
C PHE A 9 10.18 -1.39 12.84
N CYS A 10 11.25 -0.72 12.42
CA CYS A 10 12.56 -1.36 12.31
C CYS A 10 13.48 -1.06 13.50
N ALA A 11 13.22 0.00 14.27
CA ALA A 11 14.09 0.50 15.34
C ALA A 11 15.55 0.83 14.93
N LEU A 12 15.88 0.82 13.63
CA LEU A 12 17.26 0.95 13.12
C LEU A 12 17.58 2.32 12.52
N GLN A 13 16.59 3.07 12.05
CA GLN A 13 16.78 4.35 11.37
C GLN A 13 15.93 5.44 12.02
N PRO A 14 16.31 6.73 11.90
CA PRO A 14 15.47 7.84 12.34
C PRO A 14 14.10 7.80 11.66
N GLU A 15 13.06 8.07 12.43
CA GLU A 15 11.70 8.09 11.90
C GLU A 15 11.48 9.34 11.03
N SER A 16 10.96 9.10 9.83
CA SER A 16 10.51 10.13 8.90
C SER A 16 9.34 9.57 8.08
N ILE A 17 8.56 10.45 7.44
CA ILE A 17 7.45 10.03 6.57
C ILE A 17 7.97 9.11 5.45
N ASP A 18 9.02 9.52 4.75
CA ASP A 18 9.61 8.72 3.67
C ASP A 18 10.15 7.38 4.18
N HIS A 19 10.71 7.35 5.40
CA HIS A 19 11.17 6.09 5.96
C HIS A 19 10.00 5.17 6.34
N VAL A 20 9.08 5.65 7.17
CA VAL A 20 7.93 4.87 7.66
C VAL A 20 7.06 4.39 6.51
N LEU A 21 6.78 5.22 5.51
CA LEU A 21 5.86 4.87 4.44
C LEU A 21 6.51 4.13 3.28
N LEU A 22 7.83 4.22 3.10
CA LEU A 22 8.49 3.69 1.91
C LEU A 22 9.80 2.94 2.20
N SER A 23 10.79 3.58 2.81
CA SER A 23 12.16 3.01 2.86
C SER A 23 12.42 2.05 4.03
N CYS A 24 11.52 1.99 5.01
CA CYS A 24 11.58 1.02 6.10
C CYS A 24 11.51 -0.41 5.56
N THR A 25 12.34 -1.31 6.10
CA THR A 25 12.41 -2.71 5.68
C THR A 25 11.07 -3.43 5.79
N TYR A 26 10.25 -3.11 6.78
CA TYR A 26 8.89 -3.65 6.91
C TYR A 26 7.95 -3.09 5.84
N SER A 27 7.93 -1.78 5.66
CA SER A 27 7.09 -1.12 4.65
C SER A 27 7.44 -1.57 3.23
N GLN A 28 8.73 -1.78 2.93
CA GLN A 28 9.18 -2.35 1.65
C GLN A 28 8.64 -3.77 1.43
N GLN A 29 8.49 -4.60 2.46
CA GLN A 29 7.89 -5.93 2.32
C GLN A 29 6.43 -5.83 1.87
N ILE A 30 5.64 -4.95 2.49
CA ILE A 30 4.26 -4.71 2.10
C ILE A 30 4.20 -4.23 0.64
N TRP A 31 4.99 -3.21 0.28
CA TRP A 31 5.01 -2.71 -1.10
C TRP A 31 5.39 -3.80 -2.11
N ARG A 32 6.38 -4.65 -1.80
CA ARG A 32 6.77 -5.78 -2.67
C ARG A 32 5.65 -6.78 -2.85
N SER A 33 4.92 -7.12 -1.79
CA SER A 33 3.76 -8.02 -1.88
C SER A 33 2.70 -7.46 -2.84
N PHE A 34 2.29 -6.20 -2.66
CA PHE A 34 1.27 -5.61 -3.52
C PHE A 34 1.76 -5.35 -4.95
N ALA A 35 3.03 -4.98 -5.14
CA ALA A 35 3.61 -4.86 -6.47
C ALA A 35 3.60 -6.19 -7.23
N SER A 36 3.99 -7.29 -6.55
CA SER A 36 3.93 -8.64 -7.09
C SER A 36 2.51 -9.04 -7.47
N GLU A 37 1.53 -8.79 -6.58
CA GLU A 37 0.12 -9.10 -6.86
C GLU A 37 -0.45 -8.27 -8.02
N MET A 38 0.06 -7.05 -8.26
CA MET A 38 -0.32 -6.24 -9.41
C MET A 38 0.46 -6.57 -10.70
N GLY A 39 1.33 -7.60 -10.68
CA GLY A 39 2.19 -7.93 -11.82
C GLY A 39 3.20 -6.84 -12.18
N GLN A 40 3.64 -6.03 -11.21
CA GLN A 40 4.56 -4.92 -11.41
C GLN A 40 5.92 -5.20 -10.80
N SER A 41 6.99 -4.86 -11.53
CA SER A 41 8.31 -4.74 -10.93
C SER A 41 8.33 -3.53 -9.99
N LEU A 42 8.94 -3.69 -8.81
CA LEU A 42 9.03 -2.60 -7.84
C LEU A 42 10.43 -2.00 -7.86
N ILE A 43 10.49 -0.70 -8.17
CA ILE A 43 11.68 0.13 -7.99
C ILE A 43 11.32 1.12 -6.89
N PHE A 44 12.09 1.11 -5.81
CA PHE A 44 11.90 2.06 -4.71
C PHE A 44 12.56 3.39 -5.06
N PRO A 45 11.80 4.47 -5.27
CA PRO A 45 12.38 5.78 -5.52
C PRO A 45 12.85 6.44 -4.22
N ALA A 46 13.47 7.61 -4.35
CA ALA A 46 14.07 8.31 -3.22
C ALA A 46 13.04 8.94 -2.27
N SER A 47 11.79 9.17 -2.71
CA SER A 47 10.73 9.74 -1.87
C SER A 47 9.37 9.09 -2.10
N PHE A 48 8.51 9.21 -1.08
CA PHE A 48 7.12 8.73 -1.13
C PHE A 48 6.33 9.38 -2.28
N LYS A 49 6.56 10.66 -2.55
CA LYS A 49 5.96 11.38 -3.70
C LYS A 49 6.39 10.76 -5.03
N GLN A 50 7.69 10.54 -5.22
CA GLN A 50 8.20 9.90 -6.43
C GLN A 50 7.65 8.48 -6.60
N HIS A 51 7.37 7.77 -5.49
CA HIS A 51 6.76 6.45 -5.55
C HIS A 51 5.39 6.49 -6.20
N TYR A 52 4.53 7.41 -5.76
CA TYR A 52 3.23 7.63 -6.39
C TYR A 52 3.35 7.96 -7.88
N GLU A 53 4.22 8.91 -8.22
CA GLU A 53 4.37 9.44 -9.58
C GLU A 53 4.96 8.40 -10.56
N SER A 54 5.84 7.51 -10.07
CA SER A 54 6.55 6.50 -10.88
C SER A 54 5.64 5.53 -11.64
N ARG A 55 4.36 5.46 -11.28
CA ARG A 55 3.35 4.62 -11.94
C ARG A 55 2.19 5.41 -12.53
N MET A 56 2.10 6.70 -12.24
CA MET A 56 1.08 7.61 -12.80
C MET A 56 1.47 8.12 -14.20
N GLY A 57 2.76 8.19 -14.51
CA GLY A 57 3.28 8.59 -15.82
C GLY A 57 3.41 7.46 -16.85
N LEU A 58 3.15 6.22 -16.44
CA LEU A 58 3.09 5.10 -17.38
C LEU A 58 1.82 5.25 -18.24
N ALA A 59 1.96 5.10 -19.55
CA ALA A 59 0.85 5.18 -20.51
C ALA A 59 -0.10 3.99 -20.34
N TRP A 60 -0.90 4.02 -19.28
CA TRP A 60 -1.88 2.99 -19.00
C TRP A 60 -3.04 3.19 -19.95
N LYS A 61 -3.21 2.21 -20.85
CA LYS A 61 -4.27 2.23 -21.88
C LYS A 61 -5.66 2.37 -21.26
N ASN A 62 -5.83 1.93 -20.00
CA ASN A 62 -7.09 1.89 -19.28
C ASN A 62 -7.06 2.80 -18.05
N GLY A 63 -7.99 3.76 -17.96
CA GLY A 63 -8.15 4.63 -16.78
C GLY A 63 -8.46 3.87 -15.48
N LEU A 64 -8.98 2.65 -15.58
CA LEU A 64 -9.23 1.76 -14.44
C LEU A 64 -7.96 1.33 -13.74
N ARG A 65 -6.89 1.04 -14.49
CA ARG A 65 -5.60 0.67 -13.92
C ARG A 65 -5.10 1.82 -13.04
N LYS A 66 -5.24 3.07 -13.51
CA LYS A 66 -4.79 4.28 -12.80
C LYS A 66 -5.52 4.44 -11.47
N LYS A 67 -6.83 4.20 -11.48
CA LYS A 67 -7.67 4.17 -10.27
C LYS A 67 -7.24 3.03 -9.32
N LEU A 68 -6.95 1.85 -9.84
CA LEU A 68 -6.48 0.71 -9.05
C LEU A 68 -5.16 1.05 -8.35
N TRP A 69 -4.19 1.61 -9.06
CA TRP A 69 -2.92 2.03 -8.46
C TRP A 69 -3.09 3.11 -7.41
N ALA A 70 -3.87 4.16 -7.70
CA ALA A 70 -4.14 5.19 -6.72
C ALA A 70 -4.77 4.58 -5.46
N SER A 71 -5.74 3.66 -5.63
CA SER A 71 -6.39 2.96 -4.53
C SER A 71 -5.40 2.12 -3.73
N THR A 72 -4.58 1.30 -4.40
CA THR A 72 -3.51 0.49 -3.76
C THR A 72 -2.53 1.38 -3.01
N PHE A 73 -2.04 2.44 -3.65
CA PHE A 73 -1.05 3.32 -3.09
C PHE A 73 -1.53 3.96 -1.79
N PHE A 74 -2.72 4.57 -1.82
CA PHE A 74 -3.28 5.21 -0.63
C PHE A 74 -3.68 4.19 0.43
N ALA A 75 -4.14 2.99 0.05
CA ALA A 75 -4.58 1.97 1.00
C ALA A 75 -3.39 1.40 1.77
N VAL A 76 -2.28 1.13 1.07
CA VAL A 76 -1.02 0.69 1.67
C VAL A 76 -0.48 1.78 2.60
N ALA A 77 -0.32 3.01 2.11
CA ALA A 77 0.24 4.10 2.90
C ALA A 77 -0.59 4.40 4.15
N TRP A 78 -1.92 4.45 4.01
CA TRP A 78 -2.82 4.67 5.14
C TRP A 78 -2.73 3.56 6.18
N THR A 79 -2.71 2.30 5.74
CA THR A 79 -2.67 1.17 6.67
C THR A 79 -1.32 1.09 7.41
N ILE A 80 -0.21 1.38 6.72
CA ILE A 80 1.11 1.50 7.35
C ILE A 80 1.11 2.60 8.42
N TRP A 81 0.60 3.79 8.08
CA TRP A 81 0.53 4.90 9.03
C TRP A 81 -0.33 4.58 10.26
N LEU A 82 -1.49 3.96 10.03
CA LEU A 82 -2.39 3.55 11.11
C LEU A 82 -1.73 2.52 12.02
N THR A 83 -1.09 1.51 11.44
CA THR A 83 -0.36 0.46 12.19
C THR A 83 0.75 1.10 13.05
N ARG A 84 1.51 2.05 12.49
CA ARG A 84 2.54 2.79 13.24
C ARG A 84 1.95 3.51 14.46
N ASN A 85 0.78 4.13 14.31
CA ASN A 85 0.12 4.81 15.42
C ASN A 85 -0.40 3.82 16.47
N GLU A 86 -0.98 2.69 16.06
CA GLU A 86 -1.42 1.64 16.98
C GLU A 86 -0.26 1.08 17.82
N ILE A 87 0.91 0.85 17.22
CA ILE A 87 2.09 0.41 17.97
C ILE A 87 2.50 1.47 19.01
N LEU A 88 2.58 2.74 18.61
CA LEU A 88 3.08 3.79 19.49
C LEU A 88 2.13 4.16 20.63
N PHE A 89 0.83 4.16 20.37
CA PHE A 89 -0.16 4.62 21.36
C PHE A 89 -0.83 3.47 22.12
N GLN A 90 -0.82 2.26 21.59
CA GLN A 90 -1.54 1.12 22.16
C GLN A 90 -0.65 -0.11 22.39
N ASN A 91 0.66 -0.02 22.10
CA ASN A 91 1.64 -1.10 22.28
C ASN A 91 1.19 -2.43 21.63
N GLN A 92 0.52 -2.32 20.47
CA GLN A 92 -0.04 -3.47 19.76
C GLN A 92 1.01 -4.26 18.99
N ILE A 93 0.88 -5.58 19.00
CA ILE A 93 1.61 -6.47 18.10
C ILE A 93 0.81 -6.61 16.81
N PHE A 94 1.45 -6.37 15.67
CA PHE A 94 0.78 -6.43 14.37
C PHE A 94 1.04 -7.75 13.65
N ASN A 95 0.02 -8.23 12.92
CA ASN A 95 0.10 -9.43 12.09
C ASN A 95 0.19 -9.05 10.61
N HIS A 96 1.25 -9.48 9.93
CA HIS A 96 1.48 -9.17 8.51
C HIS A 96 0.30 -9.57 7.62
N MET A 97 -0.27 -10.75 7.82
CA MET A 97 -1.41 -11.23 7.02
C MET A 97 -2.65 -10.36 7.26
N ALA A 98 -2.93 -9.98 8.51
CA ALA A 98 -4.05 -9.11 8.84
C ALA A 98 -3.91 -7.72 8.21
N ILE A 99 -2.69 -7.17 8.20
CA ILE A 99 -2.39 -5.89 7.52
C ILE A 99 -2.65 -6.02 6.01
N CYS A 100 -2.13 -7.06 5.36
CA CYS A 100 -2.36 -7.28 3.93
C CYS A 100 -3.86 -7.45 3.61
N GLN A 101 -4.61 -8.17 4.45
CA GLN A 101 -6.06 -8.31 4.29
C GLN A 101 -6.79 -6.96 4.46
N SER A 102 -6.41 -6.15 5.45
CA SER A 102 -6.97 -4.81 5.67
C SER A 102 -6.74 -3.90 4.48
N ILE A 103 -5.53 -3.91 3.90
CA ILE A 103 -5.21 -3.16 2.68
C ILE A 103 -6.11 -3.63 1.52
N LYS A 104 -6.21 -4.94 1.26
CA LYS A 104 -7.03 -5.49 0.18
C LYS A 104 -8.51 -5.08 0.30
N ARG A 105 -9.08 -5.11 1.51
CA ARG A 105 -10.45 -4.64 1.76
C ARG A 105 -10.61 -3.15 1.46
N LYS A 106 -9.65 -2.30 1.86
CA LYS A 106 -9.68 -0.87 1.53
C LYS A 106 -9.60 -0.61 0.03
N ILE A 107 -8.76 -1.38 -0.67
CA ILE A 107 -8.68 -1.28 -2.14
C ILE A 107 -10.02 -1.64 -2.76
N ALA A 108 -10.63 -2.77 -2.36
CA ALA A 108 -11.94 -3.20 -2.84
C ALA A 108 -13.04 -2.15 -2.58
N PHE A 109 -13.09 -1.63 -1.36
CA PHE A 109 -14.06 -0.60 -0.97
C PHE A 109 -13.90 0.66 -1.83
N TRP A 110 -12.67 1.13 -2.03
CA TRP A 110 -12.42 2.31 -2.85
C TRP A 110 -12.71 2.03 -4.32
N THR A 111 -12.22 0.95 -4.92
CA THR A 111 -12.48 0.65 -6.34
C THR A 111 -13.97 0.53 -6.65
N LYS A 112 -14.77 0.01 -5.73
CA LYS A 112 -16.23 0.01 -5.82
C LYS A 112 -16.83 1.42 -5.76
N ALA A 113 -16.36 2.27 -4.85
CA ALA A 113 -16.79 3.67 -4.76
C ALA A 113 -16.46 4.50 -6.02
N TRP A 114 -15.43 4.11 -6.77
CA TRP A 114 -15.04 4.75 -8.04
C TRP A 114 -15.83 4.26 -9.27
N ASP A 115 -16.87 3.45 -9.05
CA ASP A 115 -17.74 2.83 -10.08
C ASP A 115 -16.93 2.14 -11.20
N VAL A 116 -15.98 1.29 -10.79
CA VAL A 116 -15.16 0.50 -11.72
C VAL A 116 -15.99 -0.62 -12.39
N GLY A 117 -17.29 -0.72 -12.11
CA GLY A 117 -18.22 -1.66 -12.78
C GLY A 117 -17.96 -3.13 -12.47
N LEU A 118 -17.24 -3.44 -11.39
CA LEU A 118 -16.91 -4.83 -11.04
C LEU A 118 -18.11 -5.53 -10.37
N PRO A 119 -18.60 -6.65 -10.92
CA PRO A 119 -19.73 -7.40 -10.36
C PRO A 119 -19.26 -8.35 -9.24
N CYS A 120 -18.43 -7.88 -8.31
CA CYS A 120 -17.96 -8.70 -7.20
C CYS A 120 -18.06 -7.98 -5.85
N THR A 121 -18.23 -8.75 -4.77
CA THR A 121 -18.25 -8.26 -3.39
C THR A 121 -16.85 -7.85 -2.93
N GLU A 122 -16.76 -7.06 -1.86
CA GLU A 122 -15.46 -6.62 -1.30
C GLU A 122 -14.56 -7.80 -0.90
N ASP A 123 -15.15 -8.85 -0.32
CA ASP A 123 -14.43 -10.07 0.08
C ASP A 123 -14.01 -10.92 -1.12
N GLU A 124 -14.79 -10.95 -2.21
CA GLU A 124 -14.39 -11.61 -3.46
C GLU A 124 -13.26 -10.85 -4.15
N PHE A 125 -13.32 -9.53 -4.18
CA PHE A 125 -12.24 -8.70 -4.71
C PHE A 125 -10.96 -8.88 -3.91
N ALA A 126 -11.05 -8.82 -2.57
CA ALA A 126 -9.89 -8.96 -1.70
C ALA A 126 -9.23 -10.34 -1.84
N ARG A 127 -10.00 -11.41 -2.00
CA ARG A 127 -9.47 -12.77 -2.24
C ARG A 127 -8.84 -12.93 -3.62
N ASN A 128 -9.37 -12.26 -4.64
CA ASN A 128 -8.94 -12.39 -6.04
C ASN A 128 -8.12 -11.20 -6.54
N PHE A 129 -7.51 -10.42 -5.64
CA PHE A 129 -6.84 -9.16 -5.98
C PHE A 129 -5.82 -9.31 -7.12
N ALA A 130 -5.02 -10.38 -7.12
CA ALA A 130 -4.05 -10.64 -8.18
C ALA A 130 -4.72 -10.88 -9.55
N ASN A 131 -5.73 -11.75 -9.61
CA ASN A 131 -6.47 -12.05 -10.84
C ASN A 131 -7.17 -10.80 -11.39
N ILE A 132 -7.76 -9.97 -10.53
CA ILE A 132 -8.43 -8.73 -10.95
C ILE A 132 -7.38 -7.72 -11.46
N SER A 133 -6.23 -7.65 -10.80
CA SER A 133 -5.13 -6.78 -11.25
C SER A 133 -4.59 -7.19 -12.62
N GLU A 134 -4.56 -8.48 -12.93
CA GLU A 134 -4.18 -9.03 -14.24
C GLU A 134 -5.19 -8.68 -15.34
N VAL A 135 -6.50 -8.86 -15.09
CA VAL A 135 -7.56 -8.52 -16.05
C VAL A 135 -7.58 -7.04 -16.40
N LEU A 136 -7.15 -6.17 -15.49
CA LEU A 136 -7.10 -4.73 -15.67
C LEU A 136 -5.81 -4.22 -16.35
N GLN A 137 -4.90 -5.11 -16.77
CA GLN A 137 -3.64 -4.75 -17.44
C GLN A 137 -3.83 -4.12 -18.82
#